data_AF-A0A7J9XSK0-F1
#
_entry.id   AF-A0A7J9XSK0-F1
#
_cell.length_a   1.000
_cell.length_b   1.000
_cell.length_c   1.000
_cell.angle_alpha   90.00
_cell.angle_beta   90.00
_cell.angle_gamma   90.00
#
_symmetry.space_group_name_H-M   'P 1'
#
loop_
_entity.id
_entity.type
_entity.pdbx_description
1 polymer ?
#
loop_
_entity_poly.entity_id
_entity_poly.type
_entity_poly.pdbx_seq_one_letter_code
_entity_poly.pdbx_strand_id
1 'polypeptide(L)' 'MSDKYNPWTLVNVVFHHLVDEGLHPVLGETGDPAEPAAQLLRALGVEPAAASAGAAEDEVQQELADLRAAFDEA' A
#
# COMPACT_ATOMS: atom_id res chain seq x y z
N MET A 1 -18.30 -6.18 14.92
CA MET A 1 -17.70 -4.98 14.31
C MET A 1 -16.41 -5.46 13.66
N SER A 2 -16.33 -5.57 12.33
CA SER A 2 -15.06 -5.90 11.66
C SER A 2 -14.40 -4.60 11.23
N ASP A 3 -13.31 -4.23 11.89
CA ASP A 3 -12.48 -3.12 11.46
C ASP A 3 -11.82 -3.49 10.12
N LYS A 4 -11.92 -2.59 9.15
CA LYS A 4 -11.32 -2.71 7.82
C LYS A 4 -10.11 -1.79 7.73
N TYR A 5 -8.97 -2.34 7.34
CA TYR A 5 -7.72 -1.58 7.19
C TYR A 5 -7.28 -1.53 5.72
N ASN A 6 -6.72 -0.39 5.31
CA ASN A 6 -6.12 -0.24 3.99
C ASN A 6 -4.82 -1.07 3.91
N PRO A 7 -4.61 -1.86 2.83
CA PRO A 7 -3.38 -2.63 2.61
C PRO A 7 -2.07 -1.86 2.81
N TRP A 8 -1.98 -0.61 2.32
CA TRP A 8 -0.79 0.23 2.44
C TRP A 8 -0.52 0.70 3.87
N THR A 9 -1.56 0.97 4.64
CA THR A 9 -1.41 1.30 6.06
C THR A 9 -0.78 0.14 6.82
N LEU A 10 -1.24 -1.08 6.54
CA LEU A 10 -0.66 -2.28 7.16
C LEU A 10 0.79 -2.47 6.74
N VAL A 11 1.10 -2.33 5.45
CA VAL A 11 2.47 -2.42 4.93
C VAL A 11 3.38 -1.43 5.62
N ASN A 12 2.96 -0.16 5.74
CA ASN A 12 3.76 0.87 6.40
C ASN A 12 4.06 0.52 7.87
N VAL A 13 3.07 0.03 8.62
CA VAL A 13 3.27 -0.35 10.03
C VAL A 13 4.19 -1.57 10.17
N VAL A 14 3.96 -2.60 9.36
CA VAL A 14 4.77 -3.82 9.38
C VAL A 14 6.20 -3.54 8.94
N PHE A 15 6.40 -2.73 7.91
CA PHE A 15 7.73 -2.38 7.43
C PHE A 15 8.52 -1.61 8.47
N HIS A 16 7.92 -0.61 9.13
CA HIS A 16 8.58 0.09 10.24
C HIS A 16 8.98 -0.87 11.36
N HIS A 17 8.08 -1.76 11.78
CA HIS A 17 8.40 -2.73 12.82
C HIS A 17 9.56 -3.67 12.43
N LEU A 18 9.57 -4.16 11.19
CA LEU A 18 10.66 -5.01 10.69
C LEU A 18 11.99 -4.24 10.62
N VAL A 19 11.96 -2.97 10.24
CA VAL A 19 13.15 -2.10 10.24
C VAL A 19 13.68 -1.87 11.65
N ASP A 20 12.80 -1.67 12.64
CA ASP A 20 13.19 -1.53 14.05
C ASP A 20 13.86 -2.82 14.59
N GLU A 21 13.51 -3.98 14.04
CA GLU A 21 14.14 -5.28 14.32
C GLU A 21 15.42 -5.53 13.49
N GLY A 22 15.86 -4.56 12.68
CA GLY A 22 17.07 -4.65 11.85
C GLY A 22 16.90 -5.43 10.54
N LEU A 23 15.66 -5.67 10.11
CA LEU A 23 15.35 -6.30 8.83
C LEU A 23 15.12 -5.23 7.74
N HIS A 24 15.36 -5.61 6.48
CA HIS A 24 15.17 -4.73 5.33
C HIS A 24 14.08 -5.31 4.41
N PRO A 25 12.79 -5.14 4.77
CA PRO A 25 11.70 -5.65 3.96
C PRO A 25 11.67 -4.95 2.60
N VAL A 26 11.45 -5.74 1.54
CA VAL A 26 11.27 -5.25 0.18
C VAL A 26 9.91 -5.68 -0.32
N LEU A 27 9.24 -4.79 -1.04
CA LEU A 27 8.15 -5.19 -1.92
C LEU A 27 8.81 -5.96 -3.06
N GLY A 28 8.40 -7.21 -3.29
CA GLY A 28 9.04 -8.12 -4.26
C GLY A 28 9.10 -7.58 -5.69
N GLU A 29 9.35 -8.44 -6.67
CA GLU A 29 9.74 -8.03 -8.04
C GLU A 29 8.79 -7.03 -8.74
N THR A 30 7.50 -7.01 -8.42
CA THR A 30 6.51 -6.09 -9.00
C THR A 30 6.30 -4.80 -8.21
N GLY A 31 6.80 -4.71 -6.97
CA GLY A 31 6.57 -3.57 -6.08
C GLY A 31 5.12 -3.40 -5.59
N ASP A 32 4.21 -4.33 -5.90
CA ASP A 32 2.81 -4.26 -5.48
C ASP A 32 2.61 -4.92 -4.11
N PRO A 33 2.25 -4.17 -3.06
CA PRO A 33 2.01 -4.71 -1.73
C PRO A 33 0.61 -5.32 -1.56
N ALA A 34 -0.32 -5.14 -2.49
CA ALA A 34 -1.73 -5.43 -2.27
C ALA A 34 -1.97 -6.90 -1.88
N GLU A 35 -1.40 -7.82 -2.65
CA GLU A 35 -1.53 -9.25 -2.42
C GLU A 35 -0.89 -9.72 -1.09
N PRO A 36 0.40 -9.44 -0.80
CA PRO A 36 1.02 -9.87 0.45
C PRO A 36 0.37 -9.22 1.69
N ALA A 37 -0.05 -7.95 1.61
CA ALA A 37 -0.76 -7.29 2.71
C ALA A 37 -2.14 -7.92 2.96
N ALA A 38 -2.89 -8.23 1.91
CA ALA A 38 -4.17 -8.92 2.04
C ALA A 38 -4.00 -10.33 2.64
N GLN A 39 -2.94 -11.06 2.30
CA GLN A 39 -2.63 -12.35 2.92
C GLN A 39 -2.32 -12.21 4.42
N LEU A 40 -1.55 -11.19 4.82
CA LEU A 40 -1.26 -10.92 6.22
C LEU A 40 -2.53 -10.58 7.01
N LEU A 41 -3.41 -9.71 6.48
CA LEU A 41 -4.68 -9.39 7.14
C LEU A 41 -5.51 -10.64 7.40
N ARG A 42 -5.65 -11.50 6.38
CA ARG A 42 -6.38 -12.77 6.52
C ARG A 42 -5.74 -13.70 7.56
N ALA A 43 -4.42 -13.78 7.62
CA ALA A 43 -3.70 -14.56 8.63
C ALA A 43 -3.93 -14.04 10.06
N LEU A 44 -4.17 -12.74 10.21
CA LEU A 44 -4.53 -12.08 11.46
C LEU A 44 -6.04 -12.13 11.77
N GLY A 45 -6.85 -12.78 10.93
CA GLY A 45 -8.32 -12.84 11.08
C GLY A 45 -9.04 -11.55 10.70
N VAL A 46 -8.39 -10.66 9.97
CA VAL A 46 -8.92 -9.37 9.51
C VAL A 46 -9.28 -9.45 8.03
N GLU A 47 -10.46 -8.95 7.68
CA GLU A 47 -10.90 -8.92 6.28
C GLU A 47 -10.25 -7.73 5.55
N PRO A 48 -9.50 -7.94 4.45
CA PRO A 48 -8.92 -6.86 3.68
C PRO A 48 -10.02 -6.00 3.06
N ALA A 49 -9.89 -4.67 3.17
CA ALA A 49 -10.74 -3.76 2.44
C ALA A 49 -10.47 -3.90 0.93
N ALA A 50 -11.48 -3.64 0.09
CA ALA A 50 -11.24 -3.46 -1.33
C ALA A 50 -10.19 -2.36 -1.51
N ALA A 51 -9.21 -2.58 -2.38
CA ALA A 51 -8.16 -1.62 -2.70
C ALA A 51 -8.67 -0.40 -3.48
N SER A 52 -9.99 -0.15 -3.52
CA SER A 52 -10.52 1.12 -3.97
C SER A 52 -10.16 2.16 -2.91
N ALA A 53 -9.14 2.97 -3.16
CA ALA A 53 -9.15 4.29 -2.59
C ALA A 53 -10.48 4.97 -3.02
N GLY A 54 -11.03 5.81 -2.15
CA GLY A 54 -12.36 6.37 -2.40
C GLY A 54 -12.37 7.31 -3.61
N ALA A 55 -13.38 8.19 -3.69
CA ALA A 55 -13.48 9.22 -4.74
C ALA A 55 -12.23 10.12 -4.93
N ALA A 56 -11.24 10.04 -4.04
CA ALA A 56 -9.93 10.67 -4.17
C ALA A 56 -8.96 9.95 -5.13
N GLU A 57 -9.27 8.75 -5.63
CA GLU A 57 -8.40 8.02 -6.57
C GLU A 57 -8.17 8.80 -7.86
N ASP A 58 -9.24 9.30 -8.49
CA ASP A 58 -9.11 9.95 -9.79
C ASP A 58 -8.28 11.24 -9.70
N GLU A 59 -8.47 12.02 -8.63
CA GLU A 59 -7.71 13.25 -8.37
C GLU A 59 -6.23 12.94 -8.11
N VAL A 60 -5.94 11.94 -7.29
CA VAL A 60 -4.55 11.50 -7.01
C VAL A 60 -3.90 10.91 -8.25
N GLN A 61 -4.61 10.12 -9.05
CA GLN A 61 -4.07 9.56 -10.30
C GLN A 61 -3.80 10.67 -11.34
N GLN A 62 -4.65 11.69 -11.40
CA GLN A 62 -4.42 12.85 -12.25
C GLN A 62 -3.20 13.65 -11.79
N GLU A 63 -3.06 13.93 -10.49
CA GLU A 63 -1.90 14.62 -9.94
C GLU A 63 -0.60 13.83 -10.20
N LEU A 64 -0.63 12.51 -10.06
CA LEU A 64 0.51 11.63 -10.39
C LEU A 64 0.83 11.65 -11.90
N ALA A 65 -0.17 11.74 -12.77
CA ALA A 65 0.04 11.86 -14.21
C ALA A 65 0.70 13.20 -14.55
N ASP A 66 0.25 14.30 -13.95
CA ASP A 66 0.82 15.64 -14.14
C ASP A 66 2.26 15.70 -13.65
N LEU A 67 2.56 15.11 -12.48
CA LEU A 67 3.93 15.01 -11.96
C LEU A 67 4.83 14.22 -12.91
N ARG A 68 4.39 13.05 -13.40
CA ARG A 68 5.18 12.25 -14.36
C ARG A 68 5.48 13.02 -15.64
N ALA A 69 4.49 13.71 -16.21
CA ALA A 69 4.70 14.54 -17.40
C ALA A 69 5.73 15.66 -17.15
N ALA A 70 5.67 16.32 -15.98
CA ALA A 70 6.62 17.38 -15.64
C ALA A 70 8.07 16.88 -15.46
N PHE A 71 8.25 15.64 -14.99
CA PHE A 71 9.57 15.03 -14.82
C PHE A 71 10.13 14.38 -16.09
N ASP A 72 9.27 13.93 -17.02
CA ASP A 72 9.70 13.37 -18.32
C ASP A 72 10.10 14.46 -19.34
N GLU A 73 9.65 15.72 -19.16
CA GLU A 73 10.04 16.86 -20.00
C GLU A 73 11.33 17.60 -19.54
N ALA A 74 11.99 17.14 -18.47
CA ALA A 74 13.19 17.76 -17.87
C ALA A 74 14.50 17.00 -18.19
#